data_AF-A0A1V1TTF5-F1
#
_entry.id   AF-A0A1V1TTF5-F1
#
_cell.length_a   1.000
_cell.length_b   1.000
_cell.length_c   1.000
_cell.angle_alpha   90.00
_cell.angle_beta   90.00
_cell.angle_gamma   90.00
#
_symmetry.space_group_name_H-M   'P 1'
#
loop_
_entity.id
_entity.type
_entity.pdbx_description
1 polymer ?
#
loop_
_entity_poly.entity_id
_entity_poly.type
_entity_poly.pdbx_seq_one_letter_code
_entity_poly.pdbx_strand_id
1 'polypeptide(L)'
;MSSSETMPRILQLANAISASVINIQRVLSAKGISSPSFGEDALLNLPLEVAGDHDIVLDATAELHDLLLEPLNLIYRHGGHNNLVSLGAIAEFKIADMVLPNGCVSLREIADQTPLTEQMTIRLLRHAITMRVFREPEPGMVAHTAASKVLSHSAANNWLQSGTRKIWPAATKVSAIQDEDASLSLKAHRDDCAYWTIEALKKWPALQEPNETARLFALSCHVMNVLKRRVQGYSLSNERGETLYDIFAKDAERATRWERGMAIFSRRSQFDLSYITNHYDWESLGQAQVVDIGSQGQLSVALAREFGKLSLTAQDLVKVDGVTIPERLRNRVQLTTHDLFSTRSCKGADVYSPR
;
A
#
# COMPACT_ATOMS: atom_id res chain seq x y z
N MET A 1 15.52 -19.47 -48.08
CA MET A 1 14.54 -18.90 -47.14
C MET A 1 15.32 -18.10 -46.12
N SER A 2 15.41 -16.78 -46.27
CA SER A 2 16.08 -15.93 -45.28
C SER A 2 15.19 -15.86 -44.05
N SER A 3 15.64 -16.42 -42.93
CA SER A 3 15.05 -16.10 -41.63
C SER A 3 15.24 -14.59 -41.43
N SER A 4 14.15 -13.82 -41.45
CA SER A 4 14.18 -12.45 -40.96
C SER A 4 14.62 -12.55 -39.49
N GLU A 5 15.87 -12.17 -39.18
CA GLU A 5 16.32 -12.10 -37.81
C GLU A 5 15.44 -11.07 -37.10
N THR A 6 14.52 -11.58 -36.28
CA THR A 6 13.70 -10.77 -35.39
C THR A 6 14.64 -10.11 -34.38
N MET A 7 14.52 -8.80 -34.24
CA MET A 7 15.33 -8.00 -33.30
C MET A 7 15.34 -8.66 -31.91
N PRO A 8 16.51 -8.88 -31.29
CA PRO A 8 16.60 -9.45 -29.93
C PRO A 8 15.75 -8.69 -28.91
N ARG A 9 15.13 -9.40 -27.96
CA ARG A 9 14.20 -8.81 -26.97
C ARG A 9 14.84 -7.68 -26.16
N ILE A 10 16.09 -7.84 -25.72
CA ILE A 10 16.82 -6.79 -24.97
C ILE A 10 16.95 -5.48 -25.77
N LEU A 11 17.08 -5.56 -27.10
CA LEU A 11 17.15 -4.38 -27.97
C LEU A 11 15.76 -3.77 -28.19
N GLN A 12 14.72 -4.60 -28.30
CA GLN A 12 13.34 -4.11 -28.34
C GLN A 12 12.99 -3.33 -27.07
N LEU A 13 13.35 -3.87 -25.89
CA LEU A 13 13.13 -3.23 -24.60
C LEU A 13 13.91 -1.92 -24.49
N ALA A 14 15.19 -1.90 -24.85
CA ALA A 14 16.00 -0.68 -24.85
C ALA A 14 15.41 0.41 -25.77
N ASN A 15 14.93 0.04 -26.96
CA ASN A 15 14.29 0.95 -27.89
C ASN A 15 12.97 1.51 -27.33
N ALA A 16 12.15 0.66 -26.70
CA ALA A 16 10.91 1.07 -26.06
C ALA A 16 11.17 2.05 -24.90
N ILE A 17 12.14 1.74 -24.03
CA ILE A 17 12.56 2.62 -22.93
C ILE A 17 12.99 3.98 -23.49
N SER A 18 13.87 4.01 -24.50
CA SER A 18 14.36 5.25 -25.10
C SER A 18 13.22 6.10 -25.67
N ALA A 19 12.36 5.51 -26.50
CA ALA A 19 11.25 6.21 -27.13
C ALA A 19 10.26 6.80 -26.11
N SER A 20 9.85 6.00 -25.11
CA SER A 20 8.90 6.46 -24.09
C SER A 20 9.50 7.46 -23.11
N VAL A 21 10.78 7.34 -22.72
CA VAL A 21 11.46 8.37 -21.90
C VAL A 21 11.55 9.71 -22.64
N ILE A 22 11.82 9.71 -23.94
CA ILE A 22 11.81 10.93 -24.76
C ILE A 22 10.42 11.59 -24.73
N ASN A 23 9.35 10.80 -24.89
CA ASN A 23 7.98 11.30 -24.84
C ASN A 23 7.63 11.89 -23.47
N ILE A 24 7.96 11.17 -22.38
CA ILE A 24 7.76 11.64 -21.01
C ILE A 24 8.47 12.98 -20.84
N GLN A 25 9.77 13.06 -21.14
CA GLN A 25 10.55 14.28 -20.98
C GLN A 25 9.98 15.44 -21.81
N ARG A 26 9.54 15.18 -23.04
CA ARG A 26 8.91 16.19 -23.90
C ARG A 26 7.66 16.78 -23.25
N VAL A 27 6.78 15.95 -22.69
CA VAL A 27 5.55 16.40 -22.01
C VAL A 27 5.88 17.16 -20.73
N LEU A 28 6.85 16.70 -19.93
CA LEU A 28 7.28 17.40 -18.72
C LEU A 28 7.84 18.78 -19.05
N SER A 29 8.74 18.87 -20.03
CA SER A 29 9.33 20.14 -20.48
C SER A 29 8.26 21.11 -21.00
N ALA A 30 7.30 20.62 -21.80
CA ALA A 30 6.20 21.44 -22.33
C ALA A 30 5.32 22.06 -21.22
N LYS A 31 5.23 21.40 -20.06
CA LYS A 31 4.48 21.87 -18.89
C LYS A 31 5.35 22.62 -17.87
N GLY A 32 6.64 22.80 -18.13
CA GLY A 32 7.59 23.39 -17.16
C GLY A 32 7.79 22.53 -15.91
N ILE A 33 7.53 21.23 -16.00
CA ILE A 33 7.66 20.28 -14.89
C ILE A 33 9.10 19.73 -14.87
N SER A 34 9.74 19.75 -13.71
CA SER A 34 11.09 19.19 -13.52
C SER A 34 11.11 17.68 -13.73
N SER A 35 12.18 17.17 -14.32
CA SER A 35 12.38 15.73 -14.51
C SER A 35 12.40 14.96 -13.18
N PRO A 36 11.97 13.68 -13.16
CA PRO A 36 12.01 12.86 -11.95
C PRO A 36 13.43 12.71 -11.40
N SER A 37 13.56 12.66 -10.07
CA SER A 37 14.83 12.39 -9.40
C SER A 37 14.60 11.69 -8.05
N PHE A 38 15.68 11.27 -7.39
CA PHE A 38 15.62 10.76 -6.02
C PHE A 38 15.66 11.87 -4.96
N GLY A 39 15.78 13.14 -5.38
CA GLY A 39 15.82 14.30 -4.48
C GLY A 39 14.57 14.38 -3.61
N GLU A 40 14.69 15.00 -2.44
CA GLU A 40 13.60 15.15 -1.47
C GLU A 40 12.39 15.91 -2.06
N ASP A 41 12.68 16.82 -2.97
CA ASP A 41 11.81 17.79 -3.63
C ASP A 41 11.34 17.28 -5.01
N ALA A 42 11.65 16.03 -5.36
CA ALA A 42 11.12 15.39 -6.55
C ALA A 42 9.59 15.22 -6.48
N LEU A 43 8.93 15.37 -7.63
CA LEU A 43 7.50 15.20 -7.75
C LEU A 43 7.08 13.75 -7.50
N LEU A 44 6.08 13.58 -6.64
CA LEU A 44 5.57 12.26 -6.26
C LEU A 44 4.64 11.64 -7.32
N ASN A 45 3.99 12.45 -8.16
CA ASN A 45 3.05 12.00 -9.17
C ASN A 45 3.35 12.69 -10.52
N LEU A 46 3.42 11.89 -11.58
CA LEU A 46 3.54 12.40 -12.94
C LEU A 46 2.16 12.73 -13.54
N PRO A 47 2.08 13.62 -14.53
CA PRO A 47 0.83 13.92 -15.23
C PRO A 47 0.19 12.67 -15.84
N LEU A 48 -1.14 12.55 -15.78
CA LEU A 48 -1.87 11.42 -16.35
C LEU A 48 -1.64 11.23 -17.86
N GLU A 49 -1.32 12.31 -18.57
CA GLU A 49 -1.00 12.29 -20.01
C GLU A 49 0.20 11.40 -20.35
N VAL A 50 1.14 11.19 -19.42
CA VAL A 50 2.30 10.33 -19.64
C VAL A 50 2.11 8.91 -19.11
N ALA A 51 0.93 8.55 -18.58
CA ALA A 51 0.70 7.27 -17.92
C ALA A 51 1.04 6.07 -18.83
N GLY A 52 0.65 6.12 -20.11
CA GLY A 52 0.95 5.04 -21.06
C GLY A 52 2.45 4.83 -21.29
N ASP A 53 3.19 5.92 -21.56
CA ASP A 53 4.66 5.85 -21.72
C ASP A 53 5.36 5.47 -20.41
N HIS A 54 4.84 5.93 -19.27
CA HIS A 54 5.35 5.60 -17.95
C HIS A 54 5.25 4.09 -17.66
N ASP A 55 4.10 3.47 -17.94
CA ASP A 55 3.89 2.04 -17.74
C ASP A 55 4.81 1.21 -18.66
N ILE A 56 4.98 1.63 -19.92
CA ILE A 56 5.95 1.00 -20.84
C ILE A 56 7.37 1.03 -20.27
N VAL A 57 7.82 2.17 -19.73
CA VAL A 57 9.16 2.29 -19.15
C VAL A 57 9.31 1.40 -17.92
N LEU A 58 8.32 1.36 -17.03
CA LEU A 58 8.36 0.52 -15.83
C LEU A 58 8.42 -0.97 -16.19
N ASP A 59 7.54 -1.44 -17.06
CA ASP A 59 7.49 -2.84 -17.47
C ASP A 59 8.77 -3.23 -18.22
N ALA A 60 9.23 -2.40 -19.15
CA ALA A 60 10.42 -2.70 -19.94
C ALA A 60 11.71 -2.67 -19.11
N THR A 61 11.82 -1.77 -18.13
CA THR A 61 12.99 -1.73 -17.22
C THR A 61 12.98 -2.90 -16.25
N ALA A 62 11.82 -3.32 -15.75
CA ALA A 62 11.70 -4.51 -14.92
C ALA A 62 12.10 -5.77 -15.71
N GLU A 63 11.52 -5.97 -16.90
CA GLU A 63 11.84 -7.12 -17.75
C GLU A 63 13.32 -7.14 -18.17
N LEU A 64 13.86 -5.99 -18.60
CA LEU A 64 15.27 -5.89 -19.00
C LEU A 64 16.20 -6.18 -17.83
N HIS A 65 15.89 -5.66 -16.64
CA HIS A 65 16.67 -5.94 -15.44
C HIS A 65 16.64 -7.43 -15.10
N ASP A 66 15.46 -8.06 -15.12
CA ASP A 66 15.31 -9.47 -14.76
C ASP A 66 15.96 -10.41 -15.80
N LEU A 67 15.94 -10.06 -17.09
CA LEU A 67 16.66 -10.77 -18.16
C LEU A 67 18.18 -10.71 -18.00
N LEU A 68 18.71 -9.65 -17.38
CA LEU A 68 20.15 -9.45 -17.18
C LEU A 68 20.64 -9.91 -15.81
N LEU A 69 19.75 -10.29 -14.89
CA LEU A 69 20.13 -10.87 -13.62
C LEU A 69 20.47 -12.36 -13.77
N GLU A 70 21.53 -12.78 -13.08
CA GLU A 70 21.79 -14.19 -12.86
C GLU A 70 20.58 -14.86 -12.18
N PRO A 71 20.15 -16.06 -12.60
CA PRO A 71 18.91 -16.69 -12.10
C PRO A 71 18.83 -16.81 -10.58
N LEU A 72 19.96 -17.06 -9.90
CA LEU A 72 20.00 -17.15 -8.45
C LEU A 72 19.78 -15.78 -7.77
N ASN A 73 20.30 -14.71 -8.37
CA ASN A 73 20.10 -13.36 -7.85
C ASN A 73 18.65 -12.90 -8.04
N LEU A 74 17.99 -13.32 -9.13
CA LEU A 74 16.56 -13.11 -9.33
C LEU A 74 15.75 -13.75 -8.19
N ILE A 75 16.00 -15.02 -7.89
CA ILE A 75 15.33 -15.74 -6.79
C ILE A 75 15.62 -15.07 -5.43
N TYR A 76 16.89 -14.75 -5.16
CA TYR A 76 17.31 -14.13 -3.90
C TYR A 76 16.63 -12.78 -3.67
N ARG A 77 16.51 -11.96 -4.73
CA ARG A 77 15.84 -10.66 -4.68
C ARG A 77 14.37 -10.78 -4.25
N HIS A 78 13.65 -11.76 -4.78
CA HIS A 78 12.24 -11.98 -4.44
C HIS A 78 12.03 -12.70 -3.09
N GLY A 79 13.03 -13.45 -2.62
CA GLY A 79 13.00 -14.15 -1.32
C GLY A 79 13.61 -13.39 -0.15
N GLY A 80 14.20 -12.21 -0.38
CA GLY A 80 14.96 -11.46 0.62
C GLY A 80 14.10 -10.81 1.72
N HIS A 81 14.16 -11.33 2.94
CA HIS A 81 13.47 -10.78 4.12
C HIS A 81 14.13 -9.51 4.69
N ASN A 82 15.40 -9.26 4.38
CA ASN A 82 16.21 -8.18 4.97
C ASN A 82 15.63 -6.78 4.72
N ASN A 83 14.94 -6.58 3.59
CA ASN A 83 14.31 -5.32 3.21
C ASN A 83 13.29 -4.88 4.26
N LEU A 84 12.40 -5.79 4.63
CA LEU A 84 11.32 -5.49 5.55
C LEU A 84 11.82 -5.33 7.00
N VAL A 85 12.96 -5.92 7.39
CA VAL A 85 13.58 -5.67 8.71
C VAL A 85 14.02 -4.21 8.83
N SER A 86 14.70 -3.70 7.79
CA SER A 86 15.20 -2.32 7.77
C SER A 86 14.06 -1.31 7.72
N LEU A 87 13.09 -1.54 6.84
CA LEU A 87 11.89 -0.69 6.72
C LEU A 87 11.03 -0.76 7.99
N GLY A 88 10.96 -1.93 8.63
CA GLY A 88 10.27 -2.12 9.91
C GLY A 88 10.88 -1.27 11.01
N ALA A 89 12.20 -1.29 11.18
CA ALA A 89 12.89 -0.45 12.16
C ALA A 89 12.70 1.05 11.90
N ILE A 90 12.76 1.49 10.65
CA ILE A 90 12.54 2.90 10.27
C ILE A 90 11.13 3.37 10.67
N ALA A 91 10.11 2.58 10.35
CA ALA A 91 8.72 2.90 10.70
C ALA A 91 8.52 2.87 12.23
N GLU A 92 9.01 1.82 12.87
CA GLU A 92 8.87 1.54 14.29
C GLU A 92 9.38 2.68 15.18
N PHE A 93 10.61 3.11 14.92
CA PHE A 93 11.27 4.15 15.70
C PHE A 93 11.05 5.55 15.12
N LYS A 94 10.19 5.68 14.10
CA LYS A 94 9.90 6.95 13.41
C LYS A 94 11.18 7.68 12.98
N ILE A 95 12.15 6.95 12.45
CA ILE A 95 13.46 7.52 12.07
C ILE A 95 13.31 8.60 11.00
N ALA A 96 12.30 8.49 10.13
CA ALA A 96 12.00 9.52 9.14
C ALA A 96 11.63 10.88 9.75
N ASP A 97 11.06 10.92 10.96
CA ASP A 97 10.71 12.18 11.65
C ASP A 97 11.94 12.85 12.29
N MET A 98 13.04 12.10 12.47
CA MET A 98 14.30 12.59 13.07
C MET A 98 15.16 13.35 12.05
N VAL A 99 14.90 13.17 10.75
CA VAL A 99 15.60 13.90 9.67
C VAL A 99 14.77 15.13 9.31
N LEU A 100 15.29 16.32 9.56
CA LEU A 100 14.58 17.55 9.18
C LEU A 100 14.47 17.69 7.65
N PRO A 101 13.37 18.27 7.13
CA PRO A 101 13.25 18.56 5.70
C PRO A 101 14.40 19.43 5.19
N ASN A 102 14.99 19.04 4.06
CA ASN A 102 16.18 19.63 3.46
C ASN A 102 17.44 19.64 4.36
N GLY A 103 17.41 18.88 5.46
CA GLY A 103 18.51 18.76 6.40
C GLY A 103 19.22 17.41 6.31
N CYS A 104 20.22 17.25 7.17
CA CYS A 104 20.84 15.97 7.47
C CYS A 104 21.02 15.80 8.98
N VAL A 105 21.12 14.56 9.42
CA VAL A 105 21.34 14.18 10.83
C VAL A 105 22.39 13.08 10.87
N SER A 106 23.22 13.03 11.91
CA SER A 106 24.23 11.98 12.02
C SER A 106 23.60 10.63 12.43
N LEU A 107 24.22 9.53 11.99
CA LEU A 107 23.81 8.17 12.40
C LEU A 107 23.85 7.98 13.92
N ARG A 108 24.77 8.68 14.59
CA ARG A 108 24.91 8.67 16.04
C ARG A 108 23.73 9.36 16.73
N GLU A 109 23.35 10.55 16.27
CA GLU A 109 22.18 11.27 16.81
C GLU A 109 20.87 10.51 16.60
N ILE A 110 20.75 9.75 15.51
CA ILE A 110 19.62 8.82 15.33
C ILE A 110 19.70 7.70 16.36
N ALA A 111 20.87 7.09 16.57
CA ALA A 111 21.04 6.03 17.55
C ALA A 111 20.69 6.50 18.96
N ASP A 112 21.12 7.69 19.37
CA ASP A 112 20.84 8.28 20.69
C ASP A 112 19.35 8.52 20.95
N GLN A 113 18.53 8.63 19.90
CA GLN A 113 17.07 8.81 19.98
C GLN A 113 16.28 7.49 19.87
N THR A 114 16.97 6.35 19.75
CA THR A 114 16.35 5.03 19.59
C THR A 114 16.93 4.03 20.59
N PRO A 115 16.26 2.89 20.84
CA PRO A 115 16.86 1.81 21.64
C PRO A 115 17.94 1.02 20.87
N LEU A 116 18.32 1.44 19.65
CA LEU A 116 19.28 0.74 18.81
C LEU A 116 20.71 1.21 19.10
N THR A 117 21.67 0.28 19.04
CA THR A 117 23.09 0.66 19.07
C THR A 117 23.48 1.40 17.79
N GLU A 118 24.50 2.24 17.85
CA GLU A 118 25.04 2.96 16.68
C GLU A 118 25.37 1.99 15.52
N GLN A 119 25.98 0.83 15.81
CA GLN A 119 26.27 -0.18 14.79
C GLN A 119 25.00 -0.76 14.14
N MET A 120 23.93 -0.99 14.91
CA MET A 120 22.65 -1.46 14.37
C MET A 120 22.00 -0.39 13.49
N THR A 121 21.98 0.86 13.96
CA THR A 121 21.47 2.02 13.20
C THR A 121 22.20 2.18 11.88
N ILE A 122 23.55 2.13 11.89
CA ILE A 122 24.38 2.20 10.67
C ILE A 122 23.99 1.09 9.68
N ARG A 123 23.89 -0.17 10.14
CA ARG A 123 23.59 -1.30 9.27
C ARG A 123 22.20 -1.19 8.65
N LEU A 124 21.19 -0.84 9.45
CA LEU A 124 19.80 -0.72 9.00
C LEU A 124 19.64 0.44 8.01
N LEU A 125 20.23 1.60 8.30
CA LEU A 125 20.09 2.77 7.45
C LEU A 125 20.93 2.69 6.18
N ARG A 126 22.15 2.14 6.22
CA ARG A 126 22.91 1.88 4.98
C ARG A 126 22.24 0.87 4.08
N HIS A 127 21.58 -0.14 4.65
CA HIS A 127 20.75 -1.05 3.87
C HIS A 127 19.52 -0.33 3.28
N ALA A 128 18.86 0.56 4.04
CA ALA A 128 17.76 1.37 3.50
C ALA A 128 18.20 2.30 2.35
N ILE A 129 19.41 2.86 2.43
CA ILE A 129 20.01 3.69 1.38
C ILE A 129 20.20 2.90 0.07
N THR A 130 20.53 1.61 0.11
CA THR A 130 20.60 0.79 -1.12
C THR A 130 19.24 0.62 -1.80
N MET A 131 18.17 0.66 -1.00
CA MET A 131 16.78 0.68 -1.45
C MET A 131 16.28 2.09 -1.82
N ARG A 132 17.16 3.09 -1.82
CA ARG A 132 16.86 4.52 -2.09
C ARG A 132 15.93 5.16 -1.05
N VAL A 133 15.80 4.56 0.12
CA VAL A 133 15.11 5.11 1.29
C VAL A 133 16.19 5.78 2.16
N PHE A 134 16.25 7.12 2.12
CA PHE A 134 17.37 7.96 2.56
C PHE A 134 18.59 7.94 1.63
N ARG A 135 19.50 8.89 1.86
CA ARG A 135 20.82 9.00 1.24
C ARG A 135 21.87 9.41 2.28
N GLU A 136 23.13 9.08 2.04
CA GLU A 136 24.28 9.48 2.86
C GLU A 136 25.10 10.52 2.06
N PRO A 137 24.79 11.84 2.18
CA PRO A 137 25.50 12.87 1.41
C PRO A 137 26.96 13.01 1.83
N GLU A 138 27.25 12.78 3.10
CA GLU A 138 28.59 12.73 3.68
C GLU A 138 28.68 11.48 4.57
N PRO A 139 29.88 10.87 4.72
CA PRO A 139 30.05 9.70 5.57
C PRO A 139 29.52 9.94 6.99
N GLY A 140 28.55 9.12 7.41
CA GLY A 140 27.92 9.21 8.73
C GLY A 140 26.71 10.15 8.83
N MET A 141 26.41 10.90 7.77
CA MET A 141 25.25 11.81 7.72
C MET A 141 24.11 11.20 6.91
N VAL A 142 22.87 11.35 7.36
CA VAL A 142 21.67 10.83 6.69
C VAL A 142 20.77 11.99 6.30
N ALA A 143 20.32 11.99 5.05
CA ALA A 143 19.36 12.96 4.52
C ALA A 143 18.21 12.27 3.79
N HIS A 144 17.12 12.99 3.59
CA HIS A 144 15.96 12.46 2.87
C HIS A 144 16.22 12.24 1.38
N THR A 145 15.51 11.23 0.86
CA THR A 145 15.11 11.11 -0.54
C THR A 145 13.61 11.35 -0.63
N ALA A 146 13.04 11.47 -1.83
CA ALA A 146 11.58 11.52 -2.00
C ALA A 146 10.88 10.37 -1.24
N ALA A 147 11.43 9.15 -1.33
CA ALA A 147 10.85 7.97 -0.68
C ALA A 147 10.85 8.05 0.84
N SER A 148 11.97 8.43 1.47
CA SER A 148 12.00 8.52 2.94
C SER A 148 11.25 9.74 3.47
N LYS A 149 11.11 10.83 2.70
CA LYS A 149 10.25 11.97 3.06
C LYS A 149 8.78 11.58 3.10
N VAL A 150 8.34 10.66 2.24
CA VAL A 150 6.96 10.13 2.33
C VAL A 150 6.73 9.46 3.68
N LEU A 151 7.75 8.78 4.25
CA LEU A 151 7.63 8.09 5.54
C LEU A 151 7.56 9.01 6.76
N SER A 152 7.86 10.31 6.64
CA SER A 152 7.58 11.27 7.73
C SER A 152 6.11 11.70 7.78
N HIS A 153 5.33 11.35 6.74
CA HIS A 153 3.88 11.45 6.81
C HIS A 153 3.32 10.28 7.61
N SER A 154 2.62 10.58 8.71
CA SER A 154 2.05 9.58 9.63
C SER A 154 1.21 8.51 8.93
N ALA A 155 0.46 8.85 7.87
CA ALA A 155 -0.29 7.88 7.07
C ALA A 155 0.62 6.83 6.40
N ALA A 156 1.70 7.26 5.74
CA ALA A 156 2.62 6.34 5.07
C ALA A 156 3.41 5.49 6.08
N ASN A 157 3.82 6.08 7.21
CA ASN A 157 4.46 5.36 8.29
C ASN A 157 3.54 4.29 8.90
N ASN A 158 2.29 4.65 9.20
CA ASN A 158 1.28 3.71 9.72
C ASN A 158 1.00 2.55 8.75
N TRP A 159 1.00 2.82 7.45
CA TRP A 159 0.89 1.78 6.41
C TRP A 159 2.07 0.82 6.47
N LEU A 160 3.30 1.35 6.47
CA LEU A 160 4.52 0.53 6.52
C LEU A 160 4.61 -0.29 7.82
N GLN A 161 4.30 0.33 8.98
CA GLN A 161 4.27 -0.33 10.27
C GLN A 161 3.21 -1.45 10.32
N SER A 162 2.04 -1.25 9.71
CA SER A 162 1.02 -2.29 9.60
C SER A 162 1.50 -3.49 8.76
N GLY A 163 2.24 -3.21 7.68
CA GLY A 163 2.92 -4.22 6.86
C GLY A 163 3.90 -5.06 7.67
N THR A 164 4.81 -4.40 8.40
CA THR A 164 5.95 -5.05 9.06
C THR A 164 5.62 -5.69 10.42
N ARG A 165 4.70 -5.11 11.21
CA ARG A 165 4.31 -5.68 12.52
C ARG A 165 3.20 -6.72 12.45
N LYS A 166 2.33 -6.65 11.45
CA LYS A 166 1.08 -7.45 11.44
C LYS A 166 1.00 -8.35 10.24
N ILE A 167 1.06 -7.78 9.04
CA ILE A 167 0.84 -8.55 7.82
C ILE A 167 1.97 -9.57 7.62
N TRP A 168 3.21 -9.14 7.78
CA TRP A 168 4.35 -10.04 7.61
C TRP A 168 4.44 -11.11 8.71
N PRO A 169 4.41 -10.80 10.02
CA PRO A 169 4.38 -11.82 11.06
C PRO A 169 3.19 -12.79 10.95
N ALA A 170 2.01 -12.32 10.55
CA ALA A 170 0.85 -13.18 10.29
C ALA A 170 1.07 -14.11 9.09
N ALA A 171 1.71 -13.63 8.02
CA ALA A 171 2.09 -14.46 6.88
C ALA A 171 3.14 -15.53 7.26
N THR A 172 3.93 -15.29 8.31
CA THR A 172 4.97 -16.21 8.79
C THR A 172 4.52 -17.14 9.92
N LYS A 173 3.49 -16.79 10.69
CA LYS A 173 2.98 -17.55 11.83
C LYS A 173 1.68 -18.26 11.50
N VAL A 174 1.77 -19.36 10.76
CA VAL A 174 0.68 -20.35 10.69
C VAL A 174 1.14 -21.58 11.49
N SER A 175 1.18 -21.46 12.82
CA SER A 175 1.45 -22.60 13.72
C SER A 175 1.05 -22.30 15.17
N ALA A 176 -0.14 -22.73 15.57
CA ALA A 176 -0.50 -23.16 16.93
C ALA A 176 -1.93 -23.70 16.93
N ILE A 177 -2.20 -24.79 16.22
CA ILE A 177 -3.37 -25.63 16.51
C ILE A 177 -2.81 -26.93 17.02
N GLN A 178 -3.11 -27.24 18.29
CA GLN A 178 -2.87 -28.54 18.88
C GLN A 178 -3.66 -29.56 18.06
N ASP A 179 -2.98 -30.44 17.35
CA ASP A 179 -3.52 -31.78 17.11
C ASP A 179 -3.55 -32.46 18.49
N GLU A 180 -4.74 -32.74 19.02
CA GLU A 180 -4.89 -33.54 20.24
C GLU A 180 -4.50 -35.02 20.05
N ASP A 181 -4.07 -35.45 18.85
CA ASP A 181 -3.75 -36.85 18.57
C ASP A 181 -2.37 -37.13 17.94
N ALA A 182 -1.47 -36.15 17.83
CA ALA A 182 -0.13 -36.39 17.27
C ALA A 182 0.96 -36.31 18.35
N SER A 183 1.00 -37.31 19.22
CA SER A 183 2.24 -37.61 19.94
C SER A 183 3.32 -38.02 18.94
N LEU A 184 4.52 -37.42 19.10
CA LEU A 184 5.75 -37.55 18.32
C LEU A 184 5.98 -36.53 17.17
N SER A 185 6.92 -35.62 17.48
CA SER A 185 7.86 -34.90 16.59
C SER A 185 7.62 -33.44 16.18
N LEU A 186 6.66 -32.73 16.77
CA LEU A 186 6.43 -31.28 16.52
C LEU A 186 7.39 -30.31 17.27
N LYS A 187 8.66 -30.69 17.47
CA LYS A 187 9.69 -29.78 18.07
C LYS A 187 10.67 -29.19 17.05
N ALA A 188 10.65 -29.60 15.78
CA ALA A 188 11.71 -29.26 14.83
C ALA A 188 11.37 -28.18 13.78
N HIS A 189 10.12 -27.71 13.65
CA HIS A 189 9.72 -26.84 12.53
C HIS A 189 8.98 -25.56 12.96
N ARG A 190 9.50 -24.84 13.96
CA ARG A 190 8.95 -23.55 14.38
C ARG A 190 9.17 -22.40 13.39
N ASP A 191 10.06 -22.55 12.41
CA ASP A 191 10.58 -21.42 11.64
C ASP A 191 10.34 -21.46 10.12
N ASP A 192 9.63 -22.45 9.57
CA ASP A 192 9.46 -22.59 8.12
C ASP A 192 8.08 -22.16 7.58
N CYS A 193 8.03 -20.92 7.08
CA CYS A 193 6.81 -20.20 6.67
C CYS A 193 6.21 -20.67 5.33
N ALA A 194 7.06 -21.09 4.38
CA ALA A 194 6.62 -21.57 3.08
C ALA A 194 5.93 -22.94 3.17
N TYR A 195 6.34 -23.76 4.14
CA TYR A 195 5.84 -25.11 4.36
C TYR A 195 4.33 -25.10 4.66
N TRP A 196 3.89 -24.31 5.64
CA TRP A 196 2.49 -24.33 6.09
C TRP A 196 1.49 -23.72 5.10
N THR A 197 1.91 -22.75 4.29
CA THR A 197 1.07 -22.24 3.19
C THR A 197 0.85 -23.30 2.11
N ILE A 198 1.88 -24.08 1.80
CA ILE A 198 1.79 -25.20 0.86
C ILE A 198 0.91 -26.32 1.43
N GLU A 199 1.03 -26.63 2.72
CA GLU A 199 0.17 -27.63 3.39
C GLU A 199 -1.32 -27.22 3.42
N ALA A 200 -1.62 -25.94 3.65
CA ALA A 200 -3.00 -25.45 3.59
C ALA A 200 -3.61 -25.57 2.18
N LEU A 201 -2.82 -25.27 1.12
CA LEU A 201 -3.25 -25.44 -0.27
C LEU A 201 -3.44 -26.91 -0.65
N LYS A 202 -2.65 -27.82 -0.09
CA LYS A 202 -2.85 -29.27 -0.24
C LYS A 202 -4.11 -29.74 0.46
N LYS A 203 -4.40 -29.21 1.65
CA LYS A 203 -5.56 -29.59 2.46
C LYS A 203 -6.88 -29.06 1.88
N TRP A 204 -6.87 -27.87 1.29
CA TRP A 204 -8.06 -27.19 0.77
C TRP A 204 -7.82 -26.55 -0.63
N PRO A 205 -7.68 -27.35 -1.69
CA PRO A 205 -7.19 -26.89 -3.00
C PRO A 205 -8.17 -26.02 -3.81
N ALA A 206 -9.46 -25.95 -3.44
CA ALA A 206 -10.51 -25.30 -4.23
C ALA A 206 -11.43 -24.34 -3.45
N LEU A 207 -11.11 -24.04 -2.18
CA LEU A 207 -12.00 -23.29 -1.29
C LEU A 207 -11.85 -21.77 -1.44
N GLN A 208 -12.99 -21.07 -1.49
CA GLN A 208 -13.11 -19.61 -1.60
C GLN A 208 -13.63 -18.96 -0.30
N GLU A 209 -13.74 -19.74 0.77
CA GLU A 209 -14.38 -19.33 2.02
C GLU A 209 -13.45 -18.42 2.87
N PRO A 210 -13.96 -17.28 3.39
CA PRO A 210 -13.19 -16.29 4.16
C PRO A 210 -12.47 -16.85 5.37
N ASN A 211 -13.03 -17.90 5.96
CA ASN A 211 -12.61 -18.49 7.21
C ASN A 211 -11.64 -19.66 7.00
N GLU A 212 -10.93 -19.80 5.86
CA GLU A 212 -9.97 -20.90 5.54
C GLU A 212 -8.77 -20.51 4.61
N THR A 213 -8.10 -19.35 4.76
CA THR A 213 -6.85 -19.01 4.03
C THR A 213 -5.84 -18.02 4.64
N ALA A 214 -4.54 -18.36 4.63
CA ALA A 214 -3.42 -17.47 4.93
C ALA A 214 -3.05 -16.40 3.84
N ARG A 215 -3.82 -16.23 2.75
CA ARG A 215 -3.18 -15.92 1.45
C ARG A 215 -3.71 -14.80 0.52
N LEU A 216 -4.29 -13.68 0.96
CA LEU A 216 -4.61 -12.59 0.00
C LEU A 216 -4.15 -11.16 0.35
N PHE A 217 -3.56 -10.93 1.54
CA PHE A 217 -3.10 -9.58 1.90
C PHE A 217 -1.59 -9.35 1.75
N ALA A 218 -0.77 -10.41 1.87
CA ALA A 218 0.69 -10.31 1.75
C ALA A 218 1.15 -10.20 0.27
N LEU A 219 0.38 -10.75 -0.67
CA LEU A 219 0.67 -10.68 -2.11
C LEU A 219 0.09 -9.41 -2.77
N SER A 220 -1.00 -8.85 -2.22
CA SER A 220 -1.67 -7.66 -2.77
C SER A 220 -0.88 -6.35 -2.60
N CYS A 221 0.13 -6.32 -1.72
CA CYS A 221 0.98 -5.14 -1.56
C CYS A 221 1.99 -4.95 -2.72
N HIS A 222 2.12 -5.91 -3.63
CA HIS A 222 3.04 -5.81 -4.79
C HIS A 222 2.34 -5.75 -6.16
N VAL A 223 1.09 -6.21 -6.29
CA VAL A 223 0.33 -6.14 -7.56
C VAL A 223 -1.13 -5.81 -7.22
N MET A 224 -1.50 -4.54 -7.36
CA MET A 224 -2.89 -4.08 -7.21
C MET A 224 -3.54 -3.99 -8.59
N ASN A 225 -4.12 -5.09 -9.05
CA ASN A 225 -5.40 -5.08 -9.75
C ASN A 225 -6.02 -6.49 -9.70
N VAL A 226 -7.35 -6.52 -9.49
CA VAL A 226 -8.26 -7.66 -9.63
C VAL A 226 -8.51 -8.54 -8.37
N LEU A 227 -9.79 -8.50 -7.94
CA LEU A 227 -10.59 -9.42 -7.11
C LEU A 227 -10.72 -9.19 -5.59
N LYS A 228 -11.98 -8.91 -5.21
CA LYS A 228 -12.56 -8.73 -3.87
C LYS A 228 -12.85 -10.10 -3.21
N ARG A 229 -12.71 -10.14 -1.86
CA ARG A 229 -13.15 -11.12 -0.82
C ARG A 229 -12.26 -12.37 -0.61
N ARG A 230 -11.93 -12.87 0.60
CA ARG A 230 -11.77 -12.43 2.03
C ARG A 230 -10.86 -13.49 2.74
N VAL A 231 -10.58 -13.40 4.06
CA VAL A 231 -9.23 -13.48 4.71
C VAL A 231 -9.12 -14.44 5.92
N GLN A 232 -8.04 -15.21 6.09
CA GLN A 232 -7.84 -16.03 7.32
C GLN A 232 -6.41 -16.14 7.92
N GLY A 233 -5.32 -15.70 7.28
CA GLY A 233 -3.96 -15.73 7.90
C GLY A 233 -3.82 -14.77 9.08
N TYR A 234 -4.60 -13.70 9.05
CA TYR A 234 -4.64 -12.68 10.09
C TYR A 234 -5.39 -13.15 11.35
N SER A 235 -6.35 -14.06 11.19
CA SER A 235 -7.15 -14.59 12.30
C SER A 235 -6.34 -15.57 13.16
N LEU A 236 -5.55 -16.43 12.51
CA LEU A 236 -4.75 -17.47 13.16
C LEU A 236 -3.54 -16.92 13.91
N SER A 237 -2.97 -15.80 13.49
CA SER A 237 -1.87 -15.12 14.21
C SER A 237 -2.30 -14.30 15.43
N ASN A 238 -3.62 -14.08 15.62
CA ASN A 238 -4.20 -13.39 16.78
C ASN A 238 -5.07 -14.34 17.65
N GLU A 239 -4.83 -15.66 17.56
CA GLU A 239 -5.33 -16.72 18.45
C GLU A 239 -6.85 -17.01 18.52
N ARG A 240 -7.76 -16.43 17.70
CA ARG A 240 -9.22 -16.56 17.99
C ARG A 240 -10.24 -16.76 16.87
N GLY A 241 -9.88 -17.12 15.64
CA GLY A 241 -10.91 -17.37 14.60
C GLY A 241 -11.73 -16.11 14.22
N GLU A 242 -11.31 -14.94 14.70
CA GLU A 242 -11.91 -13.63 14.47
C GLU A 242 -11.52 -13.10 13.09
N THR A 243 -12.45 -12.43 12.40
CA THR A 243 -12.11 -11.73 11.16
C THR A 243 -11.26 -10.48 11.46
N LEU A 244 -10.59 -9.94 10.43
CA LEU A 244 -9.90 -8.65 10.53
C LEU A 244 -10.81 -7.55 11.10
N TYR A 245 -12.09 -7.58 10.73
CA TYR A 245 -13.09 -6.60 11.15
C TYR A 245 -13.50 -6.79 12.62
N ASP A 246 -13.61 -8.03 13.10
CA ASP A 246 -13.89 -8.30 14.52
C ASP A 246 -12.75 -7.80 15.43
N ILE A 247 -11.51 -7.92 14.96
CA ILE A 247 -10.33 -7.40 15.66
C ILE A 247 -10.34 -5.86 15.66
N PHE A 248 -10.69 -5.23 14.54
CA PHE A 248 -10.83 -3.77 14.45
C PHE A 248 -11.98 -3.25 15.33
N ALA A 249 -13.08 -3.99 15.44
CA ALA A 249 -14.17 -3.64 16.34
C ALA A 249 -13.75 -3.71 17.82
N LYS A 250 -12.79 -4.57 18.17
CA LYS A 250 -12.29 -4.76 19.55
C LYS A 250 -11.11 -3.85 19.91
N ASP A 251 -10.36 -3.36 18.93
CA ASP A 251 -9.18 -2.52 19.12
C ASP A 251 -9.26 -1.28 18.21
N ALA A 252 -9.88 -0.22 18.75
CA ALA A 252 -10.10 1.04 18.05
C ALA A 252 -8.79 1.74 17.64
N GLU A 253 -7.72 1.59 18.43
CA GLU A 253 -6.41 2.17 18.10
C GLU A 253 -5.78 1.47 16.89
N ARG A 254 -5.93 0.14 16.80
CA ARG A 254 -5.53 -0.69 15.66
C ARG A 254 -6.35 -0.38 14.41
N ALA A 255 -7.67 -0.22 14.53
CA ALA A 255 -8.54 0.19 13.42
C ALA A 255 -8.12 1.58 12.89
N THR A 256 -7.94 2.55 13.80
CA THR A 256 -7.53 3.91 13.46
C THR A 256 -6.19 3.95 12.72
N ARG A 257 -5.18 3.19 13.17
CA ARG A 257 -3.88 3.11 12.48
C ARG A 257 -3.99 2.50 11.09
N TRP A 258 -4.78 1.43 10.94
CA TRP A 258 -5.00 0.79 9.66
C TRP A 258 -5.63 1.74 8.64
N GLU A 259 -6.71 2.42 9.04
CA GLU A 259 -7.42 3.35 8.17
C GLU A 259 -6.58 4.58 7.81
N ARG A 260 -5.85 5.15 8.79
CA ARG A 260 -4.86 6.20 8.51
C ARG A 260 -3.79 5.72 7.53
N GLY A 261 -3.38 4.45 7.62
CA GLY A 261 -2.51 3.80 6.65
C GLY A 261 -3.11 3.75 5.24
N MET A 262 -4.38 3.32 5.14
CA MET A 262 -5.08 3.22 3.85
C MET A 262 -5.33 4.59 3.19
N ALA A 263 -5.40 5.67 3.96
CA ALA A 263 -5.55 7.02 3.42
C ALA A 263 -4.40 7.45 2.49
N ILE A 264 -3.24 6.77 2.50
CA ILE A 264 -2.15 7.05 1.58
C ILE A 264 -2.52 6.74 0.12
N PHE A 265 -3.37 5.73 -0.12
CA PHE A 265 -3.72 5.31 -1.48
C PHE A 265 -4.54 6.37 -2.20
N SER A 266 -5.42 7.08 -1.49
CA SER A 266 -6.20 8.21 -2.03
C SER A 266 -5.35 9.41 -2.45
N ARG A 267 -4.03 9.42 -2.18
CA ARG A 267 -3.10 10.47 -2.65
C ARG A 267 -2.36 10.10 -3.93
N ARG A 268 -2.55 8.88 -4.44
CA ARG A 268 -1.98 8.46 -5.73
C ARG A 268 -2.94 8.84 -6.85
N SER A 269 -2.39 9.30 -7.97
CA SER A 269 -3.18 9.67 -9.15
C SER A 269 -4.09 8.55 -9.63
N GLN A 270 -3.68 7.28 -9.48
CA GLN A 270 -4.44 6.09 -9.87
C GLN A 270 -5.73 5.86 -9.07
N PHE A 271 -5.82 6.41 -7.86
CA PHE A 271 -6.99 6.30 -6.99
C PHE A 271 -7.67 7.67 -6.80
N ASP A 272 -7.42 8.62 -7.71
CA ASP A 272 -8.01 9.95 -7.63
C ASP A 272 -9.54 9.88 -7.68
N LEU A 273 -10.19 10.72 -6.89
CA LEU A 273 -11.64 10.83 -6.83
C LEU A 273 -12.22 11.29 -8.17
N SER A 274 -11.44 11.99 -9.00
CA SER A 274 -11.81 12.47 -10.33
C SER A 274 -12.36 11.37 -11.23
N TYR A 275 -11.87 10.14 -11.08
CA TYR A 275 -12.38 9.00 -11.86
C TYR A 275 -13.84 8.69 -11.56
N ILE A 276 -14.32 9.00 -10.36
CA ILE A 276 -15.72 8.78 -9.98
C ILE A 276 -16.53 10.06 -10.20
N THR A 277 -16.00 11.24 -9.86
CA THR A 277 -16.73 12.50 -9.99
C THR A 277 -16.94 12.92 -11.45
N ASN A 278 -16.01 12.59 -12.35
CA ASN A 278 -16.03 13.10 -13.73
C ASN A 278 -16.56 12.10 -14.76
N HIS A 279 -16.62 10.80 -14.42
CA HIS A 279 -17.01 9.75 -15.38
C HIS A 279 -18.38 9.13 -15.12
N TYR A 280 -19.10 9.65 -14.13
CA TYR A 280 -20.52 9.36 -13.94
C TYR A 280 -21.32 10.66 -14.05
N ASP A 281 -22.46 10.62 -14.73
CA ASP A 281 -23.32 11.78 -14.93
C ASP A 281 -24.16 12.07 -13.68
N TRP A 282 -23.49 12.59 -12.64
CA TRP A 282 -24.11 12.96 -11.37
C TRP A 282 -25.12 14.11 -11.52
N GLU A 283 -25.00 14.93 -12.57
CA GLU A 283 -25.89 16.07 -12.80
C GLU A 283 -27.27 15.60 -13.28
N SER A 284 -27.33 14.56 -14.11
CA SER A 284 -28.58 13.97 -14.60
C SER A 284 -29.51 13.47 -13.48
N LEU A 285 -28.96 13.11 -12.32
CA LEU A 285 -29.74 12.66 -11.17
C LEU A 285 -30.61 13.77 -10.56
N GLY A 286 -30.31 15.04 -10.82
CA GLY A 286 -31.06 16.15 -10.25
C GLY A 286 -31.00 16.14 -8.72
N GLN A 287 -32.17 16.18 -8.07
CA GLN A 287 -32.26 16.12 -6.61
C GLN A 287 -32.32 14.65 -6.16
N ALA A 288 -31.17 14.12 -5.75
CA ALA A 288 -31.00 12.71 -5.45
C ALA A 288 -30.25 12.46 -4.14
N GLN A 289 -30.57 11.35 -3.48
CA GLN A 289 -29.87 10.80 -2.34
C GLN A 289 -28.85 9.75 -2.78
N VAL A 290 -27.60 9.92 -2.36
CA VAL A 290 -26.50 9.00 -2.64
C VAL A 290 -25.97 8.43 -1.33
N VAL A 291 -25.91 7.11 -1.23
CA VAL A 291 -25.32 6.39 -0.10
C VAL A 291 -23.95 5.86 -0.52
N ASP A 292 -22.90 6.39 0.10
CA ASP A 292 -21.50 6.00 -0.11
C ASP A 292 -21.12 4.92 0.92
N ILE A 293 -20.87 3.70 0.46
CA ILE A 293 -20.83 2.49 1.29
C ILE A 293 -19.39 2.03 1.51
N GLY A 294 -19.03 1.79 2.77
CA GLY A 294 -17.66 1.41 3.19
C GLY A 294 -16.70 2.59 3.10
N SER A 295 -17.18 3.78 3.44
CA SER A 295 -16.48 5.04 3.21
C SER A 295 -16.59 5.98 4.41
N GLN A 296 -15.49 6.70 4.66
CA GLN A 296 -15.40 7.75 5.67
C GLN A 296 -15.88 9.12 5.14
N GLY A 297 -16.36 9.19 3.90
CA GLY A 297 -17.04 10.37 3.34
C GLY A 297 -16.17 11.30 2.49
N GLN A 298 -14.94 10.91 2.10
CA GLN A 298 -14.12 11.70 1.18
C GLN A 298 -14.82 11.90 -0.17
N LEU A 299 -15.45 10.85 -0.70
CA LEU A 299 -16.26 10.93 -1.93
C LEU A 299 -17.47 11.84 -1.72
N SER A 300 -18.20 11.62 -0.63
CA SER A 300 -19.40 12.38 -0.30
C SER A 300 -19.11 13.87 -0.24
N VAL A 301 -17.99 14.27 0.36
CA VAL A 301 -17.55 15.67 0.39
C VAL A 301 -17.18 16.16 -1.01
N ALA A 302 -16.48 15.37 -1.83
CA ALA A 302 -16.12 15.74 -3.20
C ALA A 302 -17.36 15.96 -4.07
N LEU A 303 -18.28 15.00 -4.09
CA LEU A 303 -19.56 15.10 -4.82
C LEU A 303 -20.40 16.27 -4.32
N ALA A 304 -20.49 16.49 -3.01
CA ALA A 304 -21.24 17.62 -2.48
C ALA A 304 -20.61 18.97 -2.87
N ARG A 305 -19.29 19.06 -3.10
CA ARG A 305 -18.66 20.32 -3.54
C ARG A 305 -19.04 20.69 -4.95
N GLU A 306 -19.13 19.73 -5.86
CA GLU A 306 -19.44 19.95 -7.27
C GLU A 306 -20.94 19.95 -7.55
N PHE A 307 -21.69 19.02 -6.95
CA PHE A 307 -23.10 18.82 -7.26
C PHE A 307 -24.00 19.33 -6.14
N GLY A 308 -24.56 20.52 -6.32
CA GLY A 308 -25.36 21.21 -5.31
C GLY A 308 -26.69 20.54 -4.95
N LYS A 309 -27.23 19.71 -5.84
CA LYS A 309 -28.54 19.07 -5.70
C LYS A 309 -28.49 17.70 -5.00
N LEU A 310 -27.30 17.14 -4.78
CA LEU A 310 -27.14 15.83 -4.15
C LEU A 310 -27.14 15.93 -2.61
N SER A 311 -27.78 14.96 -1.97
CA SER A 311 -27.71 14.66 -0.54
C SER A 311 -26.97 13.34 -0.31
N LEU A 312 -25.95 13.36 0.55
CA LEU A 312 -24.96 12.30 0.65
C LEU A 312 -24.94 11.71 2.06
N THR A 313 -24.96 10.38 2.14
CA THR A 313 -24.76 9.64 3.39
C THR A 313 -23.59 8.68 3.23
N ALA A 314 -22.49 8.90 3.96
CA ALA A 314 -21.40 7.94 4.02
C ALA A 314 -21.65 6.94 5.16
N GLN A 315 -21.42 5.66 4.87
CA GLN A 315 -21.65 4.54 5.78
C GLN A 315 -20.38 3.72 5.95
N ASP A 316 -19.95 3.49 7.20
CA ASP A 316 -18.83 2.61 7.52
C ASP A 316 -19.04 1.91 8.87
N LEU A 317 -18.28 0.84 9.13
CA LEU A 317 -18.38 0.03 10.35
C LEU A 317 -17.89 0.79 11.60
N VAL A 318 -16.96 1.73 11.42
CA VAL A 318 -16.40 2.57 12.48
C VAL A 318 -16.36 4.02 12.00
N LYS A 319 -16.71 4.96 12.87
CA LYS A 319 -16.51 6.39 12.61
C LYS A 319 -15.12 6.77 13.08
N VAL A 320 -14.24 7.16 12.16
CA VAL A 320 -12.89 7.60 12.51
C VAL A 320 -12.76 9.11 12.31
N ASP A 321 -12.06 9.76 13.24
CA ASP A 321 -11.76 11.19 13.17
C ASP A 321 -10.72 11.45 12.07
N GLY A 322 -11.19 11.48 10.82
CA GLY A 322 -10.34 11.66 9.64
C GLY A 322 -10.90 12.61 8.59
N VAL A 323 -12.22 12.65 8.40
CA VAL A 323 -12.86 13.52 7.38
C VAL A 323 -13.59 14.67 8.06
N THR A 324 -13.03 15.87 7.95
CA THR A 324 -13.70 17.10 8.39
C THR A 324 -14.70 17.53 7.32
N ILE A 325 -15.99 17.48 7.64
CA ILE A 325 -17.04 18.02 6.78
C ILE A 325 -17.01 19.55 6.88
N PRO A 326 -16.76 20.28 5.78
CA PRO A 326 -16.82 21.74 5.77
C PRO A 326 -18.20 22.22 6.25
N GLU A 327 -18.26 23.32 7.02
CA GLU A 327 -19.51 23.82 7.60
C GLU A 327 -20.63 24.00 6.56
N ARG A 328 -20.27 24.53 5.39
CA ARG A 328 -21.19 24.72 4.25
C ARG A 328 -21.82 23.43 3.70
N LEU A 329 -21.27 22.26 4.02
CA LEU A 329 -21.71 20.96 3.53
C LEU A 329 -22.38 20.10 4.60
N ARG A 330 -22.41 20.53 5.88
CA ARG A 330 -22.99 19.75 6.98
C ARG A 330 -24.47 19.42 6.77
N ASN A 331 -25.20 20.26 6.06
CA ASN A 331 -26.62 20.03 5.74
C ASN A 331 -26.83 18.99 4.64
N ARG A 332 -25.78 18.60 3.90
CA ARG A 332 -25.86 17.69 2.74
C ARG A 332 -25.00 16.45 2.86
N VAL A 333 -24.06 16.40 3.80
CA VAL A 333 -23.18 15.24 4.01
C VAL A 333 -23.36 14.74 5.43
N GLN A 334 -23.81 13.51 5.58
CA GLN A 334 -23.96 12.82 6.86
C GLN A 334 -23.03 11.61 6.91
N LEU A 335 -22.36 11.43 8.05
CA LEU A 335 -21.54 10.24 8.30
C LEU A 335 -22.28 9.36 9.31
N THR A 336 -22.49 8.10 8.96
CA THR A 336 -23.30 7.17 9.75
C THR A 336 -22.54 5.87 9.96
N THR A 337 -22.60 5.32 11.16
CA THR A 337 -22.10 3.96 11.41
C THR A 337 -23.11 2.95 10.91
N HIS A 338 -22.70 2.03 10.03
CA HIS A 338 -23.57 0.99 9.50
C HIS A 338 -22.76 -0.26 9.11
N ASP A 339 -23.24 -1.41 9.57
CA ASP A 339 -22.75 -2.71 9.08
C ASP A 339 -23.44 -3.04 7.76
N LEU A 340 -22.64 -3.16 6.69
CA LEU A 340 -23.07 -3.55 5.34
C LEU A 340 -23.93 -4.83 5.31
N PHE A 341 -23.64 -5.77 6.21
CA PHE A 341 -24.34 -7.07 6.26
C PHE A 341 -25.62 -7.04 7.09
N SER A 342 -25.83 -5.94 7.83
CA SER A 342 -27.07 -5.71 8.55
C SER A 342 -28.16 -5.15 7.62
N THR A 343 -29.41 -5.14 8.10
CA THR A 343 -30.52 -4.59 7.32
C THR A 343 -30.31 -3.09 7.11
N ARG A 344 -30.39 -2.63 5.85
CA ARG A 344 -30.08 -1.25 5.46
C ARG A 344 -30.85 -0.22 6.29
N SER A 345 -30.11 0.75 6.83
CA SER A 345 -30.66 1.89 7.58
C SER A 345 -31.25 2.97 6.65
N CYS A 346 -30.64 3.19 5.48
CA CYS A 346 -31.15 4.09 4.44
C CYS A 346 -31.85 3.27 3.34
N LYS A 347 -33.19 3.31 3.30
CA LYS A 347 -34.00 2.67 2.24
C LYS A 347 -34.44 3.73 1.23
N GLY A 348 -34.46 3.37 -0.05
CA GLY A 348 -34.99 4.24 -1.12
C GLY A 348 -34.04 5.34 -1.62
N ALA A 349 -32.74 5.29 -1.29
CA ALA A 349 -31.77 6.16 -1.94
C ALA A 349 -31.69 5.89 -3.45
N ASP A 350 -31.47 6.95 -4.23
CA ASP A 350 -31.38 6.89 -5.69
C ASP A 350 -30.11 6.16 -6.15
N VAL A 351 -29.01 6.31 -5.41
CA VAL A 351 -27.72 5.66 -5.72
C VAL A 351 -27.10 5.04 -4.46
N TYR A 352 -26.65 3.79 -4.60
CA TYR A 352 -25.79 3.11 -3.62
C TYR A 352 -24.42 2.86 -4.28
N SER A 353 -23.37 3.49 -3.77
CA SER A 353 -22.02 3.40 -4.34
C SER A 353 -21.10 2.60 -3.41
N PRO A 354 -20.85 1.30 -3.71
CA PRO A 354 -19.84 0.52 -3.02
C PRO A 354 -18.49 0.73 -3.70
N ARG A 355 -17.52 1.30 -2.99
CA ARG A 355 -16.17 1.52 -3.55
C ARG A 355 -15.33 0.25 -3.57
#